data_AF-A0A354U849-F1
#
_entry.id   AF-A0A354U849-F1
#
_cell.length_a   1.000
_cell.length_b   1.000
_cell.length_c   1.000
_cell.angle_alpha   90.00
_cell.angle_beta   90.00
_cell.angle_gamma   90.00
#
_symmetry.space_group_name_H-M   'P 1'
#
loop_
_entity.id
_entity.type
_entity.pdbx_description
1 polymer ?
#
loop_
_entity_poly.entity_id
_entity_poly.type
_entity_poly.pdbx_seq_one_letter_code
_entity_poly.pdbx_strand_id
1 'polypeptide(L)' 'MTPYLHHHLLSAYEHAGEKEKLDRHLRAYWGEMLRKGMNVFPEVFVPENERLTPYGTDPRINSACHGWSCAPAYFLRKM' A
#
# COMPACT_ATOMS: atom_id res chain seq x y z
N MET A 1 -3.10 -5.65 6.99
CA MET A 1 -2.50 -6.08 5.71
C MET A 1 -1.51 -5.02 5.27
N THR A 2 -0.35 -5.39 4.71
CA THR A 2 0.77 -4.44 4.46
C THR A 2 0.81 -4.02 2.98
N PRO A 3 1.31 -2.82 2.65
CA PRO A 3 1.52 -2.43 1.26
C PRO A 3 2.41 -3.41 0.48
N TYR A 4 3.31 -4.13 1.17
CA TYR A 4 4.11 -5.21 0.60
C TYR A 4 3.24 -6.31 -0.04
N LEU A 5 2.21 -6.80 0.64
CA LEU A 5 1.33 -7.82 0.05
C LEU A 5 0.48 -7.22 -1.09
N HIS A 6 0.06 -5.97 -0.97
CA HIS A 6 -0.67 -5.29 -2.04
C HIS A 6 0.19 -5.07 -3.29
N HIS A 7 1.52 -4.92 -3.17
CA HIS A 7 2.42 -4.92 -4.33
C HIS A 7 2.28 -6.22 -5.13
N HIS A 8 2.31 -7.38 -4.46
CA HIS A 8 2.15 -8.68 -5.11
C HIS A 8 0.76 -8.89 -5.71
N LEU A 9 -0.28 -8.34 -5.08
CA LEU A 9 -1.62 -8.34 -5.66
C LEU A 9 -1.67 -7.55 -6.98
N LEU A 10 -1.03 -6.37 -7.02
CA LEU A 10 -0.91 -5.59 -8.26
C LEU A 10 -0.13 -6.36 -9.33
N SER A 11 0.96 -7.04 -8.97
CA SER A 11 1.73 -7.90 -9.89
C SER A 11 0.86 -9.06 -10.43
N ALA A 12 -0.01 -9.64 -9.60
CA ALA A 12 -0.92 -10.69 -10.03
C ALA A 12 -1.97 -10.18 -11.01
N TYR A 13 -2.54 -8.98 -10.78
CA TYR A 13 -3.43 -8.35 -11.76
C TYR A 13 -2.71 -8.03 -13.06
N GLU A 14 -1.48 -7.52 -13.01
CA GLU A 14 -0.66 -7.27 -14.20
C GLU A 14 -0.44 -8.56 -15.00
N HIS A 15 0.00 -9.63 -14.32
CA HIS A 15 0.25 -10.94 -14.94
C HIS A 15 -1.02 -11.54 -15.58
N ALA A 16 -2.17 -11.37 -14.94
CA ALA A 16 -3.46 -11.84 -15.45
C ALA A 16 -4.06 -10.95 -16.56
N GLY A 17 -3.43 -9.83 -16.92
CA GLY A 17 -3.97 -8.87 -17.90
C GLY A 17 -5.14 -8.01 -17.37
N GLU A 18 -5.35 -8.00 -16.06
CA GLU A 18 -6.48 -7.37 -15.37
C GLU A 18 -6.22 -5.89 -15.06
N LYS A 19 -5.95 -5.09 -16.11
CA LYS A 19 -5.51 -3.69 -15.99
C LYS A 19 -6.48 -2.80 -15.20
N GLU A 20 -7.79 -2.99 -15.36
CA GLU A 20 -8.79 -2.20 -14.62
C GLU A 20 -8.79 -2.50 -13.13
N LYS A 21 -8.59 -3.77 -12.74
CA LYS A 21 -8.49 -4.16 -11.33
C LYS A 21 -7.21 -3.60 -10.72
N LEU A 22 -6.11 -3.63 -11.47
CA LEU A 22 -4.84 -3.03 -11.08
C LEU A 22 -5.00 -1.52 -10.81
N ASP A 23 -5.49 -0.74 -11.78
CA ASP A 23 -5.64 0.72 -11.64
C ASP A 23 -6.58 1.07 -10.47
N ARG A 24 -7.73 0.41 -10.39
CA ARG A 24 -8.70 0.61 -9.33
C ARG A 24 -8.12 0.32 -7.95
N HIS A 25 -7.42 -0.81 -7.79
CA HIS A 25 -6.83 -1.21 -6.52
C HIS A 25 -5.70 -0.26 -6.10
N LEU A 26 -4.82 0.10 -7.03
CA LEU A 26 -3.71 1.03 -6.80
C LEU A 26 -4.23 2.39 -6.32
N ARG A 27 -5.22 2.95 -7.02
CA ARG A 27 -5.85 4.24 -6.65
C ARG A 27 -6.62 4.16 -5.34
N ALA A 28 -7.32 3.06 -5.08
CA ALA A 28 -8.10 2.91 -3.85
C ALA A 28 -7.19 2.81 -2.62
N TYR A 29 -6.22 1.89 -2.63
CA TYR A 29 -5.41 1.57 -1.45
C TYR A 29 -4.39 2.66 -1.12
N TRP A 30 -3.58 3.09 -2.10
CA TRP A 30 -2.62 4.18 -1.88
C TRP A 30 -3.28 5.56 -1.89
N GLY A 31 -4.37 5.73 -2.64
CA GLY A 31 -5.14 6.99 -2.59
C GLY A 31 -5.82 7.21 -1.24
N GLU A 32 -6.19 6.15 -0.50
CA GLU A 32 -6.63 6.30 0.89
C GLU A 32 -5.53 6.88 1.78
N MET A 33 -4.28 6.41 1.66
CA MET A 33 -3.14 6.98 2.41
C MET A 33 -2.97 8.47 2.12
N LEU A 34 -3.06 8.86 0.83
CA LEU A 34 -3.00 10.27 0.43
C LEU A 34 -4.18 11.08 0.99
N ARG A 35 -5.40 10.55 0.94
CA ARG A 35 -6.60 11.21 1.50
C ARG A 35 -6.51 11.39 3.01
N LYS A 36 -5.81 10.50 3.72
CA LYS A 36 -5.49 10.61 5.15
C LYS A 36 -4.33 11.57 5.44
N GLY A 37 -3.79 12.25 4.42
CA GLY A 37 -2.75 13.27 4.57
C GLY A 37 -1.33 12.71 4.69
N MET A 38 -1.11 11.44 4.36
CA MET A 38 0.22 10.84 4.41
C MET A 38 1.10 11.41 3.28
N ASN A 39 2.32 11.83 3.62
CA ASN A 39 3.34 12.31 2.68
C ASN A 39 4.41 11.25 2.34
N VAL A 40 4.39 10.12 3.05
CA VAL A 40 5.22 8.93 2.86
C VAL A 40 4.34 7.68 3.02
N PHE A 41 4.79 6.53 2.53
CA PHE A 41 4.03 5.29 2.65
C PHE A 41 4.55 4.42 3.81
N PRO A 42 3.69 4.01 4.75
CA PRO A 42 4.09 3.32 5.97
C PRO A 42 4.31 1.83 5.74
N GLU A 43 4.99 1.19 6.69
CA GLU A 43 5.22 -0.25 6.73
C GLU A 43 3.92 -1.06 6.80
N VAL A 44 2.99 -0.60 7.63
CA VAL A 44 1.70 -1.22 7.91
C VAL A 44 0.61 -0.20 7.63
N PHE A 45 -0.40 -0.61 6.86
CA PHE A 45 -1.57 0.22 6.62
C PHE A 45 -2.83 -0.62 6.44
N VAL A 46 -3.75 -0.47 7.39
CA VAL A 46 -5.11 -1.01 7.30
C VAL A 46 -6.05 0.18 7.39
N PRO A 47 -6.82 0.50 6.32
CA PRO A 47 -7.69 1.68 6.30
C PRO A 47 -8.63 1.78 7.50
N GLU A 48 -9.12 0.64 7.98
CA GLU A 48 -10.07 0.52 9.09
C GLU A 48 -9.38 0.44 10.46
N ASN A 49 -8.06 0.27 10.51
CA ASN A 49 -7.29 0.17 11.75
C ASN A 49 -5.86 0.70 11.59
N GLU A 50 -5.72 2.03 11.67
CA GLU A 50 -4.44 2.73 11.52
C GLU A 50 -3.44 2.45 12.67
N ARG A 51 -3.92 1.93 13.81
CA ARG A 51 -3.09 1.62 14.98
C ARG A 51 -2.66 0.15 15.02
N LEU A 52 -2.92 -0.62 13.96
CA LEU A 52 -2.47 -2.00 13.89
C LEU A 52 -0.94 -2.05 13.93
N THR A 53 -0.40 -2.89 14.81
CA THR A 53 1.04 -3.14 14.88
C THR A 53 1.33 -4.63 15.06
N PRO A 54 2.33 -5.18 14.36
CA PRO A 54 2.84 -6.51 14.63
C PRO A 54 3.84 -6.53 15.81
N TYR A 55 4.26 -5.36 16.31
CA TYR A 55 5.32 -5.22 17.31
C TYR A 55 4.78 -5.12 18.76
N GLY A 56 3.71 -5.86 19.06
CA GLY A 56 3.05 -5.84 20.37
C GLY A 56 1.90 -4.84 20.44
N THR A 57 1.99 -3.85 21.32
CA THR A 57 0.87 -2.91 21.61
C THR A 57 1.12 -1.47 21.22
N ASP A 58 2.37 -1.09 20.89
CA ASP A 58 2.72 0.30 20.58
C ASP A 58 2.88 0.53 19.07
N PRO A 59 1.88 1.14 18.40
CA PRO A 59 1.94 1.39 16.95
C PRO A 59 2.98 2.41 16.53
N ARG A 60 3.55 3.19 17.45
CA ARG A 60 4.62 4.16 17.14
C ARG A 60 5.92 3.47 16.70
N ILE A 61 6.04 2.17 16.96
CA ILE A 61 7.20 1.35 16.57
C ILE A 61 7.14 1.01 15.07
N ASN A 62 5.97 1.03 14.44
CA ASN A 62 5.86 0.81 13.00
C ASN A 62 6.66 1.88 12.24
N SER A 63 7.38 1.49 11.18
CA SER A 63 8.00 2.50 10.32
C SER A 63 6.94 3.28 9.54
N ALA A 64 6.95 4.61 9.69
CA ALA A 64 6.06 5.51 8.95
C ALA A 64 6.49 5.72 7.49
N CYS A 65 7.75 5.40 7.14
CA CYS A 65 8.30 5.52 5.79
C CYS A 65 9.04 4.23 5.44
N HIS A 66 8.42 3.36 4.66
CA HIS A 66 8.96 2.04 4.38
C HIS A 66 9.07 1.80 2.87
N GLY A 67 10.28 1.47 2.41
CA GLY A 67 10.60 1.36 0.98
C GLY A 67 9.75 0.33 0.23
N TRP A 68 9.34 -0.76 0.88
CA TRP A 68 8.47 -1.77 0.26
C TRP A 68 7.06 -1.26 -0.10
N SER A 69 6.68 -0.07 0.36
CA SER A 69 5.33 0.49 0.21
C SER A 69 5.23 1.42 -0.97
N CYS A 70 6.33 1.62 -1.72
CA CYS A 70 6.40 2.52 -2.86
C CYS A 70 5.91 1.91 -4.18
N ALA A 71 5.09 0.85 -4.14
CA ALA A 71 4.57 0.17 -5.33
C ALA A 71 3.99 1.10 -6.41
N PRO A 72 3.29 2.21 -6.09
CA PRO A 72 2.79 3.13 -7.12
C PRO A 72 3.88 3.66 -8.04
N ALA A 73 5.10 3.89 -7.53
CA ALA A 73 6.20 4.38 -8.36
C ALA A 73 6.60 3.38 -9.45
N TYR A 74 6.49 2.08 -9.18
CA TYR A 74 6.77 1.02 -10.16
C TYR A 74 5.63 0.89 -11.18
N PHE A 75 4.40 0.66 -10.71
CA PHE A 75 3.28 0.36 -11.59
C PHE A 75 2.86 1.55 -12.46
N LEU A 76 2.82 2.77 -11.91
CA LEU A 76 2.44 3.96 -12.69
C LEU A 76 3.42 4.30 -13.81
N ARG A 77 4.68 3.85 -13.72
CA ARG A 77 5.69 4.07 -14.77
C ARG A 77 5.69 2.97 -15.83
N LYS A 78 5.01 1.84 -15.59
CA LYS A 78 4.86 0.74 -16.55
C LYS A 78 3.55 0.83 -17.34
N MET A 79 2.58 1.58 -16.85
CA MET A 79 1.32 1.89 -17.55
C MET A 79 1.56 2.84 -18.71
#